data_AF-A0A1B3E4W0-F1
#
_entry.id   AF-A0A1B3E4W0-F1
#
_cell.length_a   1.000
_cell.length_b   1.000
_cell.length_c   1.000
_cell.angle_alpha   90.00
_cell.angle_beta   90.00
_cell.angle_gamma   90.00
#
_symmetry.space_group_name_H-M   'P 1'
#
loop_
_entity.id
_entity.type
_entity.pdbx_description
1 polymer ?
#
loop_
_entity_poly.entity_id
_entity_poly.type
_entity_poly.pdbx_seq_one_letter_code
_entity_poly.pdbx_strand_id
1 'polypeptide(L)'
;MAKTQQERDQGTAERRQQAGEMELRHQVVEGTEAALAAIMEWHGFEQKAEAMQILIINTHALGPEFSAVAAATKPCPRTPAEDLRHRLRPGPSAMLDELAQWRGSTSLAVAVEHLIFETYLLGPEGSAHLVTTSEGKQLTEPMLRQRFEPARKRAVERATENGDPDLAEAILQFRFHDIRPKAASEIDSLEDASDLLGHTQQEITKRVYRRVGKVVNPVK
;
A
#
# COMPACT_ATOMS: atom_id res chain seq x y z
N MET A 1 -1.39 -33.23 17.65
CA MET A 1 -0.62 -32.35 18.57
C MET A 1 -0.53 -30.97 17.92
N ALA A 2 -0.67 -29.89 18.70
CA ALA A 2 -0.48 -28.54 18.17
C ALA A 2 1.01 -28.35 17.84
N LYS A 3 1.31 -27.79 16.67
CA LYS A 3 2.70 -27.52 16.25
C LYS A 3 3.37 -26.63 17.28
N THR A 4 4.58 -26.99 17.67
CA THR A 4 5.44 -26.15 18.51
C THR A 4 5.86 -24.89 17.75
N GLN A 5 6.22 -23.81 18.47
CA GLN A 5 6.69 -22.57 17.83
C GLN A 5 7.86 -22.85 16.88
N GLN A 6 8.79 -23.70 17.29
CA GLN A 6 9.95 -24.11 16.51
C GLN A 6 9.57 -24.82 15.19
N GLU A 7 8.57 -25.70 15.20
CA GLU A 7 8.07 -26.36 13.98
C GLU A 7 7.31 -25.39 13.05
N ARG A 8 6.70 -24.34 13.61
CA ARG A 8 6.10 -23.25 12.82
C ARG A 8 7.17 -22.38 12.17
N ASP A 9 8.22 -22.04 12.90
CA ASP A 9 9.34 -21.24 12.41
C ASP A 9 10.12 -21.98 11.32
N GLN A 10 10.34 -23.29 11.52
CA GLN A 10 11.01 -24.16 10.55
C GLN A 10 10.19 -24.36 9.27
N GLY A 11 8.87 -24.61 9.40
CA GLY A 11 7.99 -24.66 8.24
C GLY A 11 7.86 -23.33 7.50
N THR A 12 8.07 -22.20 8.20
CA THR A 12 8.14 -20.88 7.57
C THR A 12 9.47 -20.72 6.84
N ALA A 13 10.59 -21.14 7.44
CA ALA A 13 11.91 -21.13 6.80
C ALA A 13 11.98 -21.98 5.52
N GLU A 14 11.35 -23.16 5.50
CA GLU A 14 11.27 -24.04 4.33
C GLU A 14 10.43 -23.42 3.20
N ARG A 15 9.29 -22.81 3.54
CA ARG A 15 8.45 -22.08 2.56
C ARG A 15 9.18 -20.86 1.98
N ARG A 16 10.02 -20.21 2.78
CA ARG A 16 10.85 -19.07 2.34
C ARG A 16 11.93 -19.49 1.35
N GLN A 17 12.55 -20.65 1.58
CA GLN A 17 13.53 -21.22 0.67
C GLN A 17 12.90 -21.63 -0.67
N GLN A 18 11.67 -22.15 -0.64
CA GLN A 18 10.87 -22.44 -1.84
C GLN A 18 10.38 -21.17 -2.57
N ALA A 19 10.20 -20.06 -1.86
CA ALA A 19 9.73 -18.78 -2.41
C ALA A 19 10.83 -17.95 -3.11
N GLY A 20 12.08 -18.43 -3.16
CA GLY A 20 13.17 -17.76 -3.86
C GLY A 20 13.64 -16.45 -3.19
N GLU A 21 13.63 -16.38 -1.86
CA GLU A 21 14.12 -15.21 -1.13
C GLU A 21 15.59 -14.91 -1.45
N MET A 22 15.87 -13.67 -1.84
CA MET A 22 17.19 -13.16 -2.17
C MET A 22 17.78 -12.46 -0.94
N GLU A 23 19.02 -12.80 -0.58
CA GLU A 23 19.75 -12.09 0.47
C GLU A 23 20.35 -10.81 -0.11
N LEU A 24 19.96 -9.67 0.45
CA LEU A 24 20.51 -8.36 0.12
C LEU A 24 21.43 -7.89 1.24
N ARG A 25 22.53 -7.29 0.84
CA ARG A 25 23.56 -6.72 1.72
C ARG A 25 23.81 -5.29 1.29
N HIS A 26 23.51 -4.35 2.17
CA HIS A 26 23.67 -2.92 1.93
C HIS A 26 24.72 -2.36 2.88
N GLN A 27 25.62 -1.54 2.34
CA GLN A 27 26.50 -0.69 3.13
C GLN A 27 25.73 0.58 3.42
N VAL A 28 25.23 0.71 4.65
CA VAL A 28 24.34 1.80 5.06
C VAL A 28 24.99 2.74 6.06
N VAL A 29 24.46 3.95 6.22
CA VAL A 29 24.91 4.90 7.25
C VAL A 29 24.66 4.34 8.66
N GLU A 30 25.60 4.60 9.57
CA GLU A 30 25.48 4.27 10.99
C GLU A 30 24.13 4.66 11.60
N GLY A 31 23.51 3.74 12.33
CA GLY A 31 22.23 3.96 13.00
C GLY A 31 21.00 3.60 12.18
N THR A 32 21.16 3.20 10.92
CA THR A 32 20.08 2.66 10.08
C THR A 32 19.55 1.35 10.66
N GLU A 33 20.42 0.47 11.11
CA GLU A 33 20.04 -0.79 11.75
C GLU A 33 19.32 -0.56 13.08
N ALA A 34 19.74 0.44 13.85
CA ALA A 34 19.08 0.82 15.10
C ALA A 34 17.69 1.43 14.83
N ALA A 35 17.56 2.28 13.80
CA ALA A 35 16.26 2.83 13.38
C ALA A 35 15.31 1.72 12.91
N LEU A 36 15.81 0.76 12.14
CA LEU A 36 15.03 -0.41 11.74
C LEU A 36 14.62 -1.26 12.94
N ALA A 37 15.52 -1.47 13.91
CA ALA A 37 15.20 -2.20 15.14
C ALA A 37 14.10 -1.50 15.96
N ALA A 38 14.12 -0.18 16.03
CA ALA A 38 13.05 0.57 16.69
C ALA A 38 11.71 0.43 15.96
N ILE A 39 11.69 0.51 14.63
CA ILE A 39 10.48 0.24 13.82
C ILE A 39 9.98 -1.18 14.07
N MET A 40 10.88 -2.16 14.11
CA MET A 40 10.54 -3.55 14.42
C MET A 40 9.90 -3.70 15.80
N GLU A 41 10.46 -3.04 16.81
CA GLU A 41 9.92 -3.02 18.16
C GLU A 41 8.53 -2.36 18.21
N TRP A 42 8.36 -1.22 17.55
CA TRP A 42 7.09 -0.47 17.52
C TRP A 42 5.94 -1.29 16.92
N HIS A 43 6.21 -2.06 15.87
CA HIS A 43 5.19 -2.80 15.12
C HIS A 43 5.18 -4.30 15.40
N GLY A 44 6.01 -4.77 16.32
CA GLY A 44 6.09 -6.18 16.71
C GLY A 44 6.62 -7.10 15.62
N PHE A 45 7.54 -6.62 14.77
CA PHE A 45 8.19 -7.46 13.77
C PHE A 45 9.31 -8.28 14.40
N GLU A 46 9.20 -9.61 14.33
CA GLU A 46 10.24 -10.52 14.84
C GLU A 46 11.44 -10.63 13.86
N GLN A 47 11.24 -10.29 12.59
CA GLN A 47 12.22 -10.52 11.52
C GLN A 47 12.44 -9.29 10.65
N LYS A 48 13.71 -8.91 10.47
CA LYS A 48 14.12 -7.79 9.59
C LYS A 48 13.57 -7.92 8.17
N ALA A 49 13.57 -9.14 7.63
CA ALA A 49 13.06 -9.42 6.28
C ALA A 49 11.57 -9.09 6.13
N GLU A 50 10.78 -9.32 7.16
CA GLU A 50 9.34 -9.04 7.17
C GLU A 50 9.09 -7.53 7.26
N ALA A 51 9.76 -6.86 8.20
CA ALA A 51 9.68 -5.40 8.33
C ALA A 51 10.04 -4.71 7.01
N MET A 52 11.16 -5.09 6.40
CA MET A 52 11.63 -4.53 5.13
C MET A 52 10.64 -4.76 3.98
N GLN A 53 10.09 -5.97 3.84
CA GLN A 53 9.11 -6.25 2.78
C GLN A 53 7.85 -5.39 2.95
N ILE A 54 7.34 -5.26 4.18
CA ILE A 54 6.15 -4.45 4.46
C ILE A 54 6.40 -2.96 4.22
N LEU A 55 7.54 -2.44 4.68
CA LEU A 55 7.98 -1.06 4.40
C LEU A 55 7.98 -0.78 2.89
N ILE A 56 8.64 -1.65 2.12
CA ILE A 56 8.77 -1.49 0.67
C ILE A 56 7.41 -1.54 -0.02
N ILE A 57 6.59 -2.55 0.28
CA ILE A 57 5.25 -2.71 -0.33
C ILE A 57 4.40 -1.48 -0.03
N ASN A 58 4.39 -1.02 1.22
CA ASN A 58 3.55 0.10 1.63
C ASN A 58 4.00 1.39 0.95
N THR A 59 5.30 1.70 1.02
CA THR A 59 5.83 2.92 0.40
C THR A 59 5.70 2.90 -1.13
N HIS A 60 5.78 1.74 -1.77
CA HIS A 60 5.53 1.59 -3.20
C HIS A 60 4.07 1.83 -3.57
N ALA A 61 3.12 1.38 -2.74
CA ALA A 61 1.69 1.58 -2.95
C ALA A 61 1.26 3.06 -2.90
N LEU A 62 2.09 3.97 -2.37
CA LEU A 62 1.86 5.42 -2.45
C LEU A 62 2.02 5.97 -3.87
N GLY A 63 2.74 5.26 -4.74
CA GLY A 63 3.05 5.72 -6.09
C GLY A 63 4.14 6.80 -6.16
N PRO A 64 4.67 7.07 -7.36
CA PRO A 64 5.88 7.87 -7.56
C PRO A 64 5.77 9.30 -7.00
N GLU A 65 4.59 9.93 -7.09
CA GLU A 65 4.38 11.30 -6.64
C GLU A 65 4.56 11.46 -5.13
N PHE A 66 4.10 10.50 -4.34
CA PHE A 66 4.12 10.57 -2.88
C PHE A 66 5.38 9.91 -2.29
N SER A 67 5.89 8.86 -2.94
CA SER A 67 7.13 8.20 -2.51
C SER A 67 8.37 9.08 -2.76
N ALA A 68 8.36 9.98 -3.76
CA ALA A 68 9.47 10.87 -4.06
C ALA A 68 9.56 12.09 -3.14
N VAL A 69 8.43 12.59 -2.63
CA VAL A 69 8.38 13.78 -1.74
C VAL A 69 9.05 13.53 -0.39
N ALA A 70 9.02 12.29 0.09
CA ALA A 70 9.66 11.92 1.35
C ALA A 70 11.22 12.02 1.32
N ALA A 71 11.83 11.94 0.13
CA ALA A 71 13.28 11.96 -0.06
C ALA A 71 13.94 13.35 0.04
N ALA A 72 13.17 14.42 0.29
CA ALA A 72 13.67 15.80 0.36
C ALA A 72 14.46 16.11 1.65
N THR A 73 14.56 15.16 2.58
CA THR A 73 15.37 15.28 3.80
C THR A 73 16.86 15.22 3.43
N LYS A 74 17.62 16.27 3.75
CA LYS A 74 19.06 16.39 3.44
C LYS A 74 19.82 15.13 3.88
N PRO A 75 20.72 14.57 3.04
CA PRO A 75 21.56 13.46 3.44
C PRO A 75 22.43 13.86 4.64
N CYS A 76 22.40 13.04 5.69
CA CYS A 76 23.35 13.18 6.80
C CYS A 76 24.79 13.02 6.28
N PRO A 77 25.79 13.68 6.90
CA PRO A 77 27.19 13.44 6.55
C PRO A 77 27.51 11.94 6.68
N ARG A 78 28.14 11.35 5.67
CA ARG A 78 28.50 9.91 5.68
C ARG A 78 29.56 9.64 6.76
N THR A 79 29.11 9.26 7.95
CA THR A 79 29.84 8.54 9.01
C THR A 79 30.01 7.05 8.63
N PRO A 80 30.82 6.24 9.34
CA PRO A 80 31.26 4.93 8.85
C PRO A 80 30.11 4.00 8.48
N ALA A 81 30.31 3.21 7.42
CA ALA A 81 29.30 2.31 6.89
C ALA A 81 29.09 1.09 7.80
N GLU A 82 27.84 0.81 8.14
CA GLU A 82 27.40 -0.44 8.78
C GLU A 82 26.78 -1.39 7.74
N ASP A 83 26.79 -2.69 8.05
CA ASP A 83 26.51 -3.76 7.10
C ASP A 83 25.08 -4.30 7.34
N LEU A 84 24.08 -3.75 6.64
CA LEU A 84 22.68 -4.15 6.80
C LEU A 84 22.36 -5.35 5.91
N ARG A 85 21.97 -6.47 6.54
CA ARG A 85 21.58 -7.72 5.87
C ARG A 85 20.11 -8.02 6.09
N HIS A 86 19.39 -8.27 5.00
CA HIS A 86 18.01 -8.73 5.04
C HIS A 86 17.67 -9.58 3.81
N ARG A 87 16.46 -10.14 3.78
CA ARG A 87 15.97 -10.94 2.65
C ARG A 87 14.72 -10.33 2.06
N LEU A 88 14.67 -10.28 0.74
CA LEU A 88 13.47 -9.86 0.01
C LEU A 88 13.00 -10.99 -0.91
N ARG A 89 11.69 -11.08 -1.08
CA ARG A 89 11.10 -11.87 -2.16
C ARG A 89 11.28 -11.14 -3.49
N PRO A 90 11.23 -11.84 -4.64
CA PRO A 90 11.44 -11.23 -5.95
C PRO A 90 10.54 -10.01 -6.23
N GLY A 91 9.25 -10.07 -5.84
CA GLY A 91 8.31 -8.95 -6.02
C GLY A 91 8.72 -7.69 -5.25
N PRO A 92 8.84 -7.74 -3.91
CA PRO A 92 9.38 -6.63 -3.12
C PRO A 92 10.77 -6.16 -3.55
N SER A 93 11.63 -7.04 -4.06
CA SER A 93 12.93 -6.63 -4.62
C SER A 93 12.75 -5.73 -5.84
N ALA A 94 11.88 -6.11 -6.79
CA ALA A 94 11.57 -5.26 -7.95
C ALA A 94 10.91 -3.93 -7.53
N MET A 95 10.01 -3.95 -6.54
CA MET A 95 9.42 -2.72 -5.99
C MET A 95 10.47 -1.79 -5.38
N LEU A 96 11.50 -2.34 -4.72
CA LEU A 96 12.61 -1.55 -4.20
C LEU A 96 13.43 -0.91 -5.32
N ASP A 97 13.66 -1.63 -6.42
CA ASP A 97 14.33 -1.08 -7.60
C ASP A 97 13.54 0.08 -8.22
N GLU A 98 12.22 -0.06 -8.33
CA GLU A 98 11.33 1.00 -8.81
C GLU A 98 11.29 2.21 -7.84
N LEU A 99 11.20 1.96 -6.54
CA LEU A 99 11.25 3.01 -5.52
C LEU A 99 12.55 3.82 -5.59
N ALA A 100 13.70 3.14 -5.76
CA ALA A 100 14.98 3.81 -5.92
C ALA A 100 15.00 4.71 -7.17
N GLN A 101 14.37 4.27 -8.27
CA GLN A 101 14.23 5.09 -9.49
C GLN A 101 13.33 6.30 -9.26
N TRP A 102 12.15 6.12 -8.66
CA TRP A 102 11.20 7.21 -8.38
C TRP A 102 11.80 8.29 -7.48
N ARG A 103 12.62 7.86 -6.51
CA ARG A 103 13.31 8.74 -5.54
C ARG A 103 14.59 9.36 -6.09
N GLY A 104 15.03 8.99 -7.30
CA GLY A 104 16.31 9.43 -7.86
C GLY A 104 17.51 9.01 -6.99
N SER A 105 17.40 7.88 -6.29
CA SER A 105 18.44 7.39 -5.38
C SER A 105 19.69 6.97 -6.15
N THR A 106 20.87 7.32 -5.64
CA THR A 106 22.15 6.98 -6.28
C THR A 106 22.51 5.50 -6.17
N SER A 107 21.91 4.78 -5.22
CA SER A 107 22.04 3.34 -5.04
C SER A 107 20.86 2.78 -4.25
N LEU A 108 20.69 1.45 -4.28
CA LEU A 108 19.69 0.76 -3.46
C LEU A 108 19.94 0.94 -1.96
N ALA A 109 21.20 1.04 -1.53
CA ALA A 109 21.53 1.29 -0.13
C ALA A 109 20.97 2.64 0.33
N VAL A 110 21.13 3.69 -0.49
CA VAL A 110 20.58 5.03 -0.20
C VAL A 110 19.05 5.01 -0.17
N ALA A 111 18.42 4.26 -1.08
CA ALA A 111 16.96 4.11 -1.07
C ALA A 111 16.46 3.42 0.21
N VAL A 112 17.17 2.38 0.68
CA VAL A 112 16.88 1.66 1.92
C VAL A 112 17.09 2.55 3.15
N GLU A 113 18.18 3.31 3.19
CA GLU A 113 18.43 4.28 4.26
C GLU A 113 17.30 5.30 4.37
N HIS A 114 16.94 5.94 3.26
CA HIS A 114 15.88 6.94 3.24
C HIS A 114 14.55 6.34 3.69
N LEU A 115 14.20 5.16 3.18
CA LEU A 115 12.99 4.44 3.58
C LEU A 115 12.92 4.18 5.10
N ILE A 116 14.02 3.69 5.68
CA ILE A 116 14.09 3.37 7.10
C ILE A 116 14.05 4.65 7.94
N PHE A 117 14.86 5.66 7.60
CA PHE A 117 14.92 6.90 8.37
C PHE A 117 13.64 7.73 8.28
N GLU A 118 13.04 7.85 7.09
CA GLU A 118 11.74 8.53 6.94
C GLU A 118 10.69 7.86 7.81
N THR A 119 10.64 6.52 7.78
CA THR A 119 9.67 5.77 8.58
C THR A 119 9.96 5.91 10.07
N TYR A 120 11.23 5.89 10.47
CA TYR A 120 11.64 6.11 11.86
C TYR A 120 11.25 7.52 12.35
N LEU A 121 11.43 8.54 11.52
CA LEU A 121 11.09 9.93 11.84
C LEU A 121 9.57 10.16 11.97
N LEU A 122 8.73 9.32 11.35
CA LEU A 122 7.28 9.34 11.55
C LEU A 122 6.86 8.85 12.95
N GLY A 123 7.76 8.16 13.67
CA GLY A 123 7.48 7.60 14.99
C GLY A 123 6.51 6.42 14.96
N PRO A 124 6.24 5.78 16.11
CA PRO A 124 5.42 4.56 16.20
C PRO A 124 3.99 4.74 15.67
N GLU A 125 3.39 5.91 15.91
CA GLU A 125 2.05 6.20 15.43
C GLU A 125 2.04 6.49 13.92
N GLY A 126 2.99 7.26 13.40
CA GLY A 126 3.02 7.62 11.97
C GLY A 126 3.53 6.51 11.05
N SER A 127 4.31 5.56 11.55
CA SER A 127 4.94 4.49 10.75
C SER A 127 4.09 3.23 10.57
N ALA A 128 2.99 3.10 11.31
CA ALA A 128 2.19 1.87 11.30
C ALA A 128 1.38 1.69 9.99
N HIS A 129 0.95 2.79 9.33
CA HIS A 129 -0.04 2.70 8.25
C HIS A 129 0.11 3.79 7.18
N LEU A 130 -0.27 3.46 5.95
CA LEU A 130 -0.33 4.39 4.81
C LEU A 130 -1.45 5.43 4.92
N VAL A 131 -2.55 5.06 5.57
CA VAL A 131 -3.70 5.92 5.78
C VAL A 131 -4.04 5.94 7.27
N THR A 132 -3.77 7.08 7.90
CA THR A 132 -3.84 7.26 9.36
C THR A 132 -4.83 8.36 9.77
N THR A 133 -5.19 8.40 11.05
CA THR A 133 -5.83 9.57 11.67
C THR A 133 -4.80 10.67 11.92
N SER A 134 -5.26 11.85 12.34
CA SER A 134 -4.39 12.92 12.85
C SER A 134 -3.58 12.52 14.10
N GLU A 135 -3.95 11.42 14.75
CA GLU A 135 -3.24 10.79 15.88
C GLU A 135 -2.42 9.56 15.42
N GLY A 136 -2.12 9.43 14.13
CA GLY A 136 -1.33 8.33 13.55
C GLY A 136 -1.97 6.94 13.55
N LYS A 137 -3.13 6.73 14.18
CA LYS A 137 -3.80 5.41 14.20
C LYS A 137 -4.30 4.98 12.81
N GLN A 138 -4.30 3.68 12.52
CA GLN A 138 -4.87 3.14 11.27
C GLN A 138 -6.30 3.62 11.06
N LEU A 139 -6.62 4.02 9.83
CA LEU A 139 -8.03 4.08 9.46
C LEU A 139 -8.61 2.68 9.31
N THR A 140 -9.58 2.36 10.16
CA THR A 140 -10.38 1.14 10.05
C THR A 140 -11.54 1.33 9.08
N GLU A 141 -12.10 0.22 8.57
CA GLU A 141 -13.27 0.26 7.68
C GLU A 141 -14.47 1.05 8.28
N PRO A 142 -14.84 0.89 9.57
CA PRO A 142 -15.88 1.70 10.20
C PRO A 142 -15.59 3.21 10.17
N MET A 143 -14.33 3.62 10.33
CA MET A 143 -13.93 5.04 10.32
C MET A 143 -14.04 5.65 8.93
N LEU A 144 -13.66 4.89 7.90
CA LEU A 144 -13.85 5.31 6.50
C LEU A 144 -15.34 5.45 6.17
N ARG A 145 -16.15 4.48 6.58
CA ARG A 145 -17.62 4.52 6.42
C ARG A 145 -18.25 5.73 7.13
N GLN A 146 -17.85 6.00 8.38
CA GLN A 146 -18.36 7.15 9.15
C GLN A 146 -18.02 8.50 8.53
N ARG A 147 -16.94 8.60 7.76
CA ARG A 147 -16.60 9.83 6.99
C ARG A 147 -17.31 9.92 5.65
N PHE A 148 -17.56 8.78 5.01
CA PHE A 148 -18.31 8.70 3.76
C PHE A 148 -19.76 9.14 3.94
N GLU A 149 -20.43 8.72 5.01
CA GLU A 149 -21.86 9.01 5.24
C GLU A 149 -22.20 10.52 5.27
N PRO A 150 -21.48 11.39 6.00
CA PRO A 150 -21.67 12.84 5.94
C PRO A 150 -21.35 13.45 4.56
N ALA A 151 -20.35 12.92 3.86
CA ALA A 151 -20.03 13.40 2.50
C ALA A 151 -21.17 13.07 1.53
N ARG A 152 -21.74 11.86 1.63
CA ARG A 152 -22.92 11.43 0.87
C ARG A 152 -24.12 12.33 1.15
N LYS A 153 -24.44 12.60 2.41
CA LYS A 153 -25.55 13.51 2.78
C LYS A 153 -25.39 14.91 2.18
N ARG A 154 -24.20 15.52 2.29
CA ARG A 154 -23.90 16.81 1.67
C ARG A 154 -24.04 16.80 0.15
N ALA A 155 -23.71 15.67 -0.49
CA ALA A 155 -23.87 15.52 -1.94
C ALA A 155 -25.37 15.42 -2.33
N VAL A 156 -26.18 14.73 -1.55
CA VAL A 156 -27.65 14.65 -1.73
C VAL A 156 -28.29 16.03 -1.57
N GLU A 157 -27.91 16.77 -0.53
CA GLU A 157 -28.38 18.14 -0.28
C GLU A 157 -28.08 19.03 -1.50
N ARG A 158 -26.84 19.01 -1.99
CA ARG A 158 -26.43 19.77 -3.17
C ARG A 158 -27.16 19.37 -4.45
N ALA A 159 -27.37 18.07 -4.68
CA ALA A 159 -28.13 17.59 -5.84
C ALA A 159 -29.58 18.08 -5.78
N THR A 160 -30.17 18.09 -4.59
CA THR A 160 -31.52 18.58 -4.35
C THR A 160 -31.62 20.09 -4.57
N GLU A 161 -30.66 20.87 -4.05
CA GLU A 161 -30.56 22.33 -4.27
C GLU A 161 -30.41 22.69 -5.75
N ASN A 162 -29.69 21.85 -6.51
CA ASN A 162 -29.51 22.02 -7.95
C ASN A 162 -30.72 21.56 -8.79
N GLY A 163 -31.79 21.07 -8.15
CA GLY A 163 -33.01 20.62 -8.82
C GLY A 163 -32.90 19.27 -9.52
N ASP A 164 -31.97 18.40 -9.09
CA ASP A 164 -31.77 17.05 -9.63
C ASP A 164 -32.16 15.96 -8.61
N PRO A 165 -33.47 15.67 -8.46
CA PRO A 165 -33.96 14.71 -7.48
C PRO A 165 -33.58 13.27 -7.80
N ASP A 166 -33.39 12.93 -9.09
CA ASP A 166 -33.01 11.59 -9.51
C ASP A 166 -31.55 11.29 -9.12
N LEU A 167 -30.66 12.28 -9.30
CA LEU A 167 -29.28 12.18 -8.82
C LEU A 167 -29.21 12.11 -7.29
N ALA A 168 -30.04 12.88 -6.59
CA ALA A 168 -30.12 12.85 -5.13
C ALA A 168 -30.49 11.44 -4.62
N GLU A 169 -31.50 10.79 -5.24
CA GLU A 169 -31.88 9.41 -4.91
C GLU A 169 -30.77 8.42 -5.25
N ALA A 170 -30.12 8.56 -6.41
CA ALA A 170 -29.02 7.69 -6.80
C ALA A 170 -27.84 7.77 -5.80
N ILE A 171 -27.52 8.98 -5.31
CA ILE A 171 -26.49 9.19 -4.30
C ILE A 171 -26.90 8.55 -2.96
N LEU A 172 -28.18 8.62 -2.56
CA LEU A 172 -28.67 7.96 -1.33
C LEU A 172 -28.51 6.45 -1.35
N GLN A 173 -28.72 5.82 -2.52
CA GLN A 173 -28.56 4.38 -2.69
C GLN A 173 -27.07 3.96 -2.78
N PHE A 174 -26.15 4.88 -3.08
CA PHE A 174 -24.73 4.60 -3.21
C PHE A 174 -24.08 4.29 -1.85
N ARG A 175 -23.47 3.11 -1.70
CA ARG A 175 -22.80 2.66 -0.46
C ARG A 175 -21.29 2.70 -0.62
N PHE A 176 -20.56 2.70 0.51
CA PHE A 176 -19.10 2.79 0.51
C PHE A 176 -18.40 1.67 -0.31
N HIS A 177 -18.96 0.45 -0.32
CA HIS A 177 -18.39 -0.64 -1.14
C HIS A 177 -18.65 -0.47 -2.64
N ASP A 178 -19.61 0.37 -3.04
CA ASP A 178 -19.94 0.60 -4.45
C ASP A 178 -18.87 1.43 -5.18
N ILE A 179 -17.87 1.96 -4.45
CA ILE A 179 -16.70 2.63 -5.04
C ILE A 179 -15.91 1.65 -5.93
N ARG A 180 -15.76 0.38 -5.52
CA ARG A 180 -15.05 -0.64 -6.33
C ARG A 180 -15.74 -0.90 -7.69
N PRO A 181 -17.05 -1.22 -7.74
CA PRO A 181 -17.74 -1.39 -9.03
C PRO A 181 -17.83 -0.08 -9.82
N LYS A 182 -17.91 1.08 -9.16
CA LYS A 182 -17.88 2.38 -9.87
C LYS A 182 -16.55 2.57 -10.61
N ALA A 183 -15.42 2.37 -9.92
CA ALA A 183 -14.09 2.46 -10.52
C ALA A 183 -13.91 1.50 -11.70
N ALA A 184 -14.32 0.24 -11.56
CA ALA A 184 -14.26 -0.73 -12.67
C ALA A 184 -15.20 -0.39 -13.83
N SER A 185 -16.29 0.34 -13.59
CA SER A 185 -17.22 0.75 -14.64
C SER A 185 -16.76 1.99 -15.41
N GLU A 186 -15.87 2.79 -14.83
CA GLU A 186 -15.26 3.97 -15.47
C GLU A 186 -14.08 3.60 -16.38
N ILE A 187 -13.61 2.36 -16.31
CA ILE A 187 -12.54 1.83 -17.17
C ILE A 187 -13.16 1.17 -18.41
N ASP A 188 -12.68 1.57 -19.58
CA ASP A 188 -13.18 1.08 -20.87
C ASP A 188 -12.81 -0.39 -21.11
N SER A 189 -11.55 -0.74 -20.81
CA SER A 189 -11.03 -2.11 -20.95
C SER A 189 -11.50 -3.00 -19.79
N LEU A 190 -12.04 -4.18 -20.10
CA LEU A 190 -12.40 -5.16 -19.08
C LEU A 190 -11.16 -5.76 -18.40
N GLU A 191 -10.07 -5.86 -19.13
CA GLU A 191 -8.80 -6.43 -18.66
C GLU A 191 -8.18 -5.51 -17.60
N ASP A 192 -8.00 -4.23 -17.94
CA ASP A 192 -7.47 -3.21 -17.03
C ASP A 192 -8.33 -3.06 -15.78
N ALA A 193 -9.66 -3.14 -15.92
CA ALA A 193 -10.59 -3.11 -14.79
C ALA A 193 -10.43 -4.35 -13.89
N SER A 194 -10.13 -5.51 -14.48
CA SER A 194 -9.89 -6.75 -13.75
C SER A 194 -8.55 -6.71 -13.01
N ASP A 195 -7.52 -6.18 -13.66
CA ASP A 195 -6.18 -6.03 -13.09
C ASP A 195 -6.19 -5.03 -11.94
N LEU A 196 -6.87 -3.89 -12.09
CA LEU A 196 -7.04 -2.91 -11.01
C LEU A 196 -7.70 -3.52 -9.76
N LEU A 197 -8.68 -4.40 -9.95
CA LEU A 197 -9.39 -5.05 -8.84
C LEU A 197 -8.66 -6.30 -8.30
N GLY A 198 -7.58 -6.73 -8.95
CA GLY A 198 -6.81 -7.91 -8.58
C GLY A 198 -7.54 -9.22 -8.84
N HIS A 199 -8.40 -9.29 -9.86
CA HIS A 199 -9.15 -10.51 -10.17
C HIS A 199 -8.42 -11.37 -11.20
N THR A 200 -8.25 -12.65 -10.86
CA THR A 200 -7.61 -13.65 -11.73
C THR A 200 -8.46 -14.02 -12.94
N GLN A 201 -9.78 -13.78 -12.89
CA GLN A 201 -10.71 -14.04 -13.99
C GLN A 201 -11.58 -12.80 -14.26
N GLN A 202 -11.55 -12.32 -15.50
CA GLN A 202 -12.30 -11.14 -15.94
C GLN A 202 -13.82 -11.30 -15.80
N GLU A 203 -14.35 -12.52 -15.78
CA GLU A 203 -15.78 -12.79 -15.65
C GLU A 203 -16.36 -12.30 -14.31
N ILE A 204 -15.58 -12.34 -13.22
CA ILE A 204 -16.02 -11.81 -11.92
C ILE A 204 -16.16 -10.29 -12.01
N THR A 205 -15.18 -9.61 -12.60
CA THR A 205 -15.20 -8.17 -12.85
C THR A 205 -16.40 -7.77 -13.70
N LYS A 206 -16.62 -8.49 -14.80
CA LYS A 206 -17.73 -8.24 -15.73
C LYS A 206 -19.10 -8.41 -15.08
N ARG A 207 -19.28 -9.44 -14.24
CA ARG A 207 -20.60 -9.77 -13.65
C ARG A 207 -20.91 -8.97 -12.40
N VAL A 208 -19.93 -8.76 -11.52
CA VAL A 208 -20.15 -8.19 -10.18
C VAL A 208 -19.72 -6.73 -10.11
N TYR A 209 -18.67 -6.37 -10.84
CA TYR A 209 -18.00 -5.07 -10.71
C TYR A 209 -18.26 -4.10 -11.86
N ARG A 210 -18.87 -4.55 -12.97
CA ARG A 210 -19.22 -3.68 -14.09
C ARG A 210 -20.73 -3.39 -14.10
N ARG A 211 -21.07 -2.10 -14.01
CA ARG A 211 -22.45 -1.58 -14.01
C ARG A 211 -22.70 -0.66 -15.20
N VAL A 212 -22.18 -1.05 -16.36
CA VAL A 212 -22.37 -0.33 -17.63
C VAL A 212 -23.52 -0.99 -18.39
N GLY A 213 -24.51 -0.19 -18.81
CA GLY A 213 -25.58 -0.68 -19.68
C GLY A 213 -25.01 -1.14 -21.02
N LYS A 214 -25.61 -2.17 -21.63
CA LYS A 214 -25.20 -2.63 -22.96
C LYS A 214 -25.46 -1.51 -23.98
N VAL A 215 -24.41 -0.98 -24.58
CA VAL A 215 -24.55 -0.10 -25.75
C VAL A 215 -25.10 -0.97 -26.89
N VAL A 216 -26.34 -0.71 -27.28
CA VAL A 216 -26.98 -1.36 -28.42
C VAL A 216 -26.83 -0.46 -29.63
N ASN A 217 -26.50 -1.05 -30.79
CA ASN A 217 -26.54 -0.32 -32.04
C ASN A 217 -27.99 0.10 -32.31
N PRO A 218 -28.23 1.34 -32.79
CA PRO A 218 -29.58 1.75 -33.16
C PRO A 218 -30.13 0.80 -34.22
N VAL A 219 -31.42 0.48 -34.08
CA VAL A 219 -32.14 -0.29 -35.09
C VAL A 219 -32.18 0.57 -36.35
N LYS A 220 -31.79 -0.01 -37.50
CA LYS A 220 -31.85 0.67 -38.81
C LYS A 220 -33.28 1.06 -39.17
#